data_AF-A0A1M7PKX6-F1
#
_entry.id   AF-A0A1M7PKX6-F1
#
_cell.length_a   1.000
_cell.length_b   1.000
_cell.length_c   1.000
_cell.angle_alpha   90.00
_cell.angle_beta   90.00
_cell.angle_gamma   90.00
#
_symmetry.space_group_name_H-M   'P 1'
#
loop_
_entity.id
_entity.type
_entity.pdbx_description
1 polymer ?
#
loop_
_entity_poly.entity_id
_entity_poly.type
_entity_poly.pdbx_seq_one_letter_code
_entity_poly.pdbx_strand_id
1 'polypeptide(L)' 'MRILVRTDLCQGHAQCNAQAPEIYPLDSDGFVGIPSDTPVPAAQEPAARLGAAACPERALQVT' A
#
# COMPACT_ATOMS: atom_id res chain seq x y z
N MET A 1 -7.97 6.49 -8.74
CA MET A 1 -8.08 6.42 -7.26
C MET A 1 -6.81 6.95 -6.60
N ARG A 2 -6.80 7.12 -5.28
CA ARG A 2 -5.59 7.51 -4.51
C ARG A 2 -5.38 6.58 -3.31
N ILE A 3 -4.11 6.32 -2.97
CA ILE A 3 -3.71 5.55 -1.80
C ILE A 3 -3.37 6.51 -0.65
N LEU A 4 -4.02 6.32 0.48
CA LEU A 4 -3.67 6.94 1.75
C LEU A 4 -2.85 5.96 2.59
N VAL A 5 -1.74 6.46 3.13
CA VAL A 5 -0.81 5.68 3.97
C VAL A 5 -0.81 6.26 5.37
N ARG A 6 -1.06 5.40 6.35
CA ARG A 6 -0.99 5.66 7.79
C ARG A 6 0.26 5.00 8.35
N THR A 7 1.39 5.70 8.25
CA THR A 7 2.70 5.17 8.66
C THR A 7 2.77 4.85 10.15
N ASP A 8 1.98 5.56 10.96
CA ASP A 8 1.78 5.30 12.39
C ASP A 8 1.19 3.92 12.70
N LEU A 9 0.46 3.33 11.74
CA LEU A 9 -0.14 2.00 11.86
C LEU A 9 0.70 0.91 11.19
N CYS A 10 1.70 1.25 10.36
CA CYS A 10 2.46 0.26 9.63
C CYS A 10 3.42 -0.49 10.55
N GLN A 11 3.33 -1.82 10.58
CA GLN A 11 4.16 -2.70 11.41
C GLN A 11 5.10 -3.60 10.57
N GLY A 12 5.37 -3.26 9.30
CA GLY A 12 6.36 -3.98 8.48
C GLY A 12 5.98 -5.41 8.05
N HIS A 13 4.67 -5.76 8.02
CA HIS A 13 4.21 -7.11 7.64
C HIS A 13 4.46 -7.49 6.17
N ALA A 14 4.78 -6.52 5.30
CA ALA A 14 5.02 -6.71 3.87
C ALA A 14 3.89 -7.37 3.04
N GLN A 15 2.70 -7.60 3.59
CA GLN A 15 1.58 -8.25 2.89
C GLN A 15 1.06 -7.44 1.69
N CYS A 16 1.08 -6.11 1.79
CA CYS A 16 0.72 -5.23 0.69
C CYS A 16 1.67 -5.38 -0.50
N ASN A 17 2.98 -5.45 -0.23
CA ASN A 17 4.00 -5.70 -1.24
C ASN A 17 3.87 -7.11 -1.83
N ALA A 18 3.65 -8.13 -1.00
CA ALA A 18 3.46 -9.50 -1.49
C ALA A 18 2.28 -9.64 -2.46
N GLN A 19 1.21 -8.85 -2.27
CA GLN A 19 0.02 -8.90 -3.13
C GLN A 19 0.07 -7.97 -4.34
N ALA A 20 0.75 -6.83 -4.24
CA ALA A 20 0.85 -5.85 -5.32
C ALA A 20 2.21 -5.11 -5.23
N PRO A 21 3.32 -5.78 -5.58
CA PRO A 21 4.67 -5.25 -5.36
C PRO A 21 4.97 -4.00 -6.17
N GLU A 22 4.34 -3.84 -7.33
CA GLU A 22 4.46 -2.67 -8.22
C GLU A 22 3.73 -1.44 -7.66
N ILE A 23 2.79 -1.62 -6.74
CA ILE A 23 1.99 -0.55 -6.14
C ILE A 23 2.51 -0.19 -4.75
N TYR A 24 2.95 -1.18 -3.98
CA TYR A 24 3.41 -1.02 -2.60
C TYR A 24 4.86 -1.48 -2.46
N PRO A 25 5.83 -0.81 -3.11
CA PRO A 25 7.24 -1.07 -2.86
C PRO A 25 7.56 -0.85 -1.37
N LEU A 26 8.52 -1.60 -0.85
CA LEU A 26 9.03 -1.41 0.51
C LEU A 26 10.23 -0.47 0.50
N ASP A 27 10.41 0.28 1.58
CA ASP A 27 11.63 1.04 1.84
C ASP A 27 12.77 0.14 2.39
N SER A 28 13.90 0.75 2.74
CA SER A 28 15.07 0.03 3.27
C SER A 28 14.83 -0.65 4.62
N ASP A 29 13.82 -0.19 5.37
CA ASP A 29 13.49 -0.69 6.71
C ASP A 29 12.36 -1.73 6.67
N GLY A 30 11.82 -2.03 5.47
CA GLY A 30 10.77 -3.03 5.25
C GLY A 30 9.34 -2.50 5.43
N PHE A 31 9.17 -1.18 5.55
CA PHE A 31 7.85 -0.55 5.60
C PHE A 31 7.37 -0.18 4.20
N VAL A 32 6.08 0.13 4.05
CA VAL A 32 5.54 0.60 2.77
C VAL A 32 6.17 1.94 2.40
N GLY A 33 6.87 1.98 1.27
CA GLY A 33 7.77 3.07 0.86
C GLY A 33 7.15 4.10 -0.08
N ILE A 34 5.82 4.18 -0.18
CA ILE A 34 5.13 5.17 -1.00
C ILE A 34 4.60 6.33 -0.14
N PRO A 35 4.58 7.56 -0.67
CA PRO A 35 3.97 8.68 0.04
C PRO A 35 2.45 8.47 0.16
N SER A 36 1.87 9.06 1.21
CA SER A 36 0.41 9.18 1.29
C SER A 36 -0.10 10.07 0.14
N ASP A 37 -1.36 9.87 -0.24
CA ASP A 37 -2.00 10.55 -1.36
C ASP A 37 -1.38 10.19 -2.74
N THR A 38 -0.85 8.97 -2.89
CA THR A 38 -0.27 8.51 -4.17
C THR A 38 -1.38 8.22 -5.19
N PRO A 39 -1.36 8.84 -6.40
CA PRO A 39 -2.33 8.53 -7.44
C PRO A 39 -2.09 7.14 -8.05
N VAL A 40 -3.16 6.42 -8.34
CA VAL A 40 -3.10 5.11 -8.99
C VAL A 40 -3.76 5.18 -10.38
N PRO A 41 -3.06 4.78 -11.45
CA PRO A 41 -3.64 4.64 -12.79
C PRO A 41 -4.84 3.69 -12.82
N ALA A 42 -5.83 3.98 -13.68
CA ALA A 42 -7.06 3.18 -13.79
C ALA A 42 -6.82 1.68 -13.98
N ALA A 43 -5.80 1.30 -14.76
CA ALA A 43 -5.42 -0.09 -15.01
C ALA A 43 -4.85 -0.82 -13.77
N GLN A 44 -4.39 -0.08 -12.77
CA GLN A 44 -3.73 -0.60 -11.56
C GLN A 44 -4.63 -0.53 -10.32
N GLU A 45 -5.84 0.05 -10.42
CA GLU A 45 -6.77 0.14 -9.30
C GLU A 45 -7.15 -1.20 -8.67
N PRO A 46 -7.34 -2.30 -9.42
CA PRO A 46 -7.61 -3.61 -8.81
C PRO A 46 -6.45 -4.10 -7.94
N ALA A 47 -5.21 -3.94 -8.40
CA ALA A 47 -4.01 -4.31 -7.65
C ALA A 47 -3.83 -3.45 -6.40
N ALA A 48 -4.10 -2.13 -6.52
CA ALA A 48 -4.09 -1.25 -5.36
C ALA A 48 -5.12 -1.66 -4.31
N ARG A 49 -6.36 -2.00 -4.69
CA ARG A 49 -7.39 -2.51 -3.76
C ARG A 49 -6.94 -3.80 -3.06
N LEU A 50 -6.37 -4.75 -3.81
CA LEU A 50 -5.89 -6.03 -3.28
C LEU A 50 -4.76 -5.84 -2.27
N GLY A 51 -3.73 -5.05 -2.60
CA GLY A 51 -2.61 -4.82 -1.69
C GLY A 51 -3.01 -4.01 -0.45
N ALA A 52 -3.93 -3.06 -0.56
CA ALA A 52 -4.46 -2.35 0.61
C ALA A 52 -5.24 -3.30 1.55
N ALA A 53 -6.10 -4.16 0.98
CA ALA A 53 -6.90 -5.13 1.74
C ALA A 53 -6.05 -6.20 2.45
N ALA A 54 -4.82 -6.46 1.95
CA ALA A 54 -3.89 -7.40 2.54
C ALA A 54 -3.23 -6.89 3.84
N CYS A 55 -3.30 -5.59 4.11
CA CYS A 55 -2.68 -5.01 5.30
C CYS A 55 -3.47 -5.38 6.57
N PRO A 56 -2.87 -6.15 7.51
CA PRO A 56 -3.57 -6.55 8.74
C PRO A 56 -3.87 -5.35 9.65
N GLU A 57 -2.99 -4.35 9.65
CA GLU A 57 -3.11 -3.13 10.47
C GLU A 57 -4.05 -2.08 9.87
N ARG A 58 -4.56 -2.31 8.65
CA ARG A 58 -5.35 -1.33 7.89
C ARG A 58 -4.64 0.02 7.74
N ALA A 59 -3.31 -0.02 7.61
CA ALA A 59 -2.47 1.16 7.40
C ALA A 59 -2.65 1.78 5.99
N LEU A 60 -3.35 1.08 5.08
CA LEU A 60 -3.54 1.47 3.70
C LEU A 60 -5.04 1.60 3.38
N GLN A 61 -5.42 2.70 2.77
CA GLN A 61 -6.78 2.93 2.27
C GLN A 61 -6.72 3.42 0.82
N VAL A 62 -7.68 3.00 0.00
CA VAL A 62 -7.85 3.50 -1.38
C VAL A 62 -9.14 4.30 -1.51
N THR A 63 -9.11 5.38 -2.30
CA THR A 63 -10.24 6.30 -2.54
C THR A 63 -10.52 6.46 -4.03
#